data_AF-A0A9X3F2Y0-F1
#
_entry.id   AF-A0A9X3F2Y0-F1
#
_cell.length_a   1.000
_cell.length_b   1.000
_cell.length_c   1.000
_cell.angle_alpha   90.00
_cell.angle_beta   90.00
_cell.angle_gamma   90.00
#
_symmetry.space_group_name_H-M   'P 1'
#
loop_
_entity.id
_entity.type
_entity.pdbx_description
1 polymer ?
#
loop_
_entity_poly.entity_id
_entity_poly.type
_entity_poly.pdbx_seq_one_letter_code
_entity_poly.pdbx_strand_id
1 'polypeptide(L)'
;MVREWSANELFKGGIIMGGNDKKNTAPSSGNGINFQFKDRNNLINYLREQVEKGTGKSFLELKVEFSEDKLFFVALQHVSTTKKAISEAMGIPIEAACRYKRSLQKNGLLVESTDEVRCPITKHSAHLLSTNPKEFESLKKLRFKQLNLF
;
A
#
# COMPACT_ATOMS: atom_id res chain seq x y z
N MET A 1 21.11 -21.30 43.19
CA MET A 1 20.20 -22.20 42.46
C MET A 1 19.35 -21.38 41.51
N VAL A 2 19.83 -21.16 40.29
CA VAL A 2 19.06 -20.59 39.17
C VAL A 2 19.46 -21.45 37.96
N ARG A 3 18.46 -22.06 37.33
CA ARG A 3 18.63 -23.10 36.31
C ARG A 3 19.06 -22.47 34.98
N GLU A 4 20.24 -22.84 34.50
CA GLU A 4 20.69 -22.66 33.13
C GLU A 4 19.78 -23.44 32.17
N TRP A 5 19.30 -22.78 31.11
CA TRP A 5 18.60 -23.42 30.00
C TRP A 5 19.60 -23.69 28.89
N SER A 6 19.78 -24.97 28.60
CA SER A 6 20.61 -25.53 27.54
C SER A 6 19.98 -25.27 26.16
N ALA A 7 20.74 -24.65 25.26
CA ALA A 7 20.39 -24.49 23.86
C ALA A 7 21.10 -25.58 23.05
N ASN A 8 20.40 -26.67 22.74
CA ASN A 8 20.87 -27.70 21.81
C ASN A 8 19.91 -27.81 20.63
N GLU A 9 20.50 -27.78 19.44
CA GLU A 9 20.12 -28.51 18.23
C GLU A 9 18.78 -28.18 17.55
N LEU A 10 18.85 -27.44 16.42
CA LEU A 10 18.08 -27.73 15.21
C LEU A 10 18.50 -26.80 14.05
N PHE A 11 19.66 -27.08 13.45
CA PHE A 11 19.94 -26.67 12.06
C PHE A 11 20.49 -27.88 11.30
N LYS A 12 19.56 -28.65 10.71
CA LYS A 12 19.82 -29.68 9.72
C LYS A 12 19.05 -29.35 8.44
N GLY A 13 19.78 -29.36 7.32
CA GLY A 13 19.26 -29.41 5.95
C GLY A 13 18.85 -28.05 5.39
N GLY A 14 19.17 -27.66 4.16
CA GLY A 14 19.77 -28.34 3.02
C GLY A 14 19.47 -27.46 1.79
N ILE A 15 20.49 -27.17 0.99
CA ILE A 15 20.39 -26.62 -0.38
C ILE A 15 19.71 -27.75 -1.22
N ILE A 16 18.83 -27.57 -2.23
CA ILE A 16 19.04 -27.03 -3.59
C ILE A 16 17.69 -26.92 -4.34
N MET A 17 17.55 -25.88 -5.17
CA MET A 17 16.89 -25.77 -6.50
C MET A 17 15.60 -26.56 -6.83
N GLY A 18 14.57 -25.82 -7.26
CA GLY A 18 13.44 -26.34 -8.04
C GLY A 18 12.62 -25.19 -8.64
N GLY A 19 12.68 -25.06 -9.97
CA GLY A 19 12.15 -23.93 -10.74
C GLY A 19 10.63 -23.85 -10.85
N ASN A 20 10.17 -22.77 -11.48
CA ASN A 20 8.95 -22.76 -12.29
C ASN A 20 8.90 -21.52 -13.18
N ASP A 21 8.95 -21.79 -14.49
CA ASP A 21 8.56 -20.88 -15.56
C ASP A 21 7.10 -20.43 -15.41
N LYS A 22 6.85 -19.13 -15.25
CA LYS A 22 5.55 -18.52 -15.55
C LYS A 22 5.73 -17.22 -16.32
N LYS A 23 5.70 -17.41 -17.63
CA LYS A 23 5.14 -16.60 -18.71
C LYS A 23 4.60 -15.20 -18.32
N ASN A 24 5.14 -14.24 -19.06
CA ASN A 24 4.65 -12.90 -19.34
C ASN A 24 3.12 -12.76 -19.37
N THR A 25 2.59 -11.86 -18.54
CA THR A 25 1.44 -11.03 -18.93
C THR A 25 1.57 -9.67 -18.26
N ALA A 26 1.72 -8.63 -19.07
CA ALA A 26 1.69 -7.24 -18.62
C ALA A 26 0.33 -6.90 -17.98
N PRO A 27 0.29 -6.18 -16.84
CA PRO A 27 -0.94 -5.50 -16.47
C PRO A 27 -1.01 -4.16 -17.21
N SER A 28 -1.91 -4.15 -18.18
CA SER A 28 -2.46 -3.01 -18.88
C SER A 28 -2.88 -1.88 -17.93
N SER A 29 -2.52 -0.69 -18.36
CA SER A 29 -3.00 0.64 -17.99
C SER A 29 -4.43 0.73 -17.48
N GLY A 30 -4.58 1.49 -16.39
CA GLY A 30 -5.71 2.38 -16.11
C GLY A 30 -7.07 1.71 -15.91
N ASN A 31 -7.55 1.66 -14.67
CA ASN A 31 -8.99 1.58 -14.40
C ASN A 31 -9.31 2.18 -13.02
N GLY A 32 -10.20 3.18 -13.02
CA GLY A 32 -10.78 3.75 -11.82
C GLY A 32 -11.49 2.67 -11.01
N ILE A 33 -11.02 2.44 -9.80
CA ILE A 33 -11.44 1.33 -8.96
C ILE A 33 -12.73 1.64 -8.21
N ASN A 34 -13.87 1.31 -8.83
CA ASN A 34 -15.16 1.17 -8.16
C ASN A 34 -15.27 -0.26 -7.59
N PHE A 35 -14.50 -0.55 -6.54
CA PHE A 35 -14.48 -1.87 -5.90
C PHE A 35 -15.46 -1.93 -4.73
N GLN A 36 -16.62 -2.53 -4.93
CA GLN A 36 -17.50 -2.97 -3.84
C GLN A 36 -16.94 -4.28 -3.25
N PHE A 37 -15.93 -4.18 -2.38
CA PHE A 37 -15.54 -5.34 -1.56
C PHE A 37 -16.66 -5.64 -0.55
N LYS A 38 -17.26 -6.84 -0.64
CA LYS A 38 -18.22 -7.34 0.34
C LYS A 38 -17.61 -7.47 1.74
N ASP A 39 -16.30 -7.76 1.79
CA ASP A 39 -15.57 -8.04 3.03
C ASP A 39 -14.31 -7.18 3.16
N ARG A 40 -14.17 -6.50 4.32
CA ARG A 40 -13.01 -5.68 4.69
C ARG A 40 -11.68 -6.42 4.53
N ASN A 41 -11.66 -7.72 4.87
CA ASN A 41 -10.46 -8.54 4.80
C ASN A 41 -10.01 -8.78 3.36
N ASN A 42 -10.95 -8.91 2.42
CA ASN A 42 -10.63 -9.12 1.00
C ASN A 42 -9.98 -7.87 0.42
N LEU A 43 -10.46 -6.67 0.80
CA LEU A 43 -9.80 -5.41 0.44
C LEU A 43 -8.38 -5.36 1.00
N ILE A 44 -8.20 -5.67 2.29
CA ILE A 44 -6.90 -5.63 2.96
C ILE A 44 -5.91 -6.58 2.28
N ASN A 45 -6.34 -7.81 1.98
CA ASN A 45 -5.51 -8.80 1.31
C ASN A 45 -5.18 -8.36 -0.12
N TYR A 46 -6.15 -7.84 -0.86
CA TYR A 46 -5.92 -7.28 -2.19
C TYR A 46 -4.87 -6.15 -2.15
N LEU A 47 -4.97 -5.21 -1.21
CA LEU A 47 -3.99 -4.14 -1.06
C LEU A 47 -2.59 -4.69 -0.76
N ARG A 48 -2.49 -5.69 0.11
CA ARG A 48 -1.20 -6.36 0.40
C ARG A 48 -0.64 -7.03 -0.86
N GLU A 49 -1.43 -7.81 -1.57
CA GLU A 49 -1.00 -8.48 -2.80
C GLU A 49 -0.50 -7.50 -3.86
N GLN A 50 -1.13 -6.33 -4.00
CA GLN A 50 -0.66 -5.31 -4.94
C GLN A 50 0.70 -4.72 -4.53
N VAL A 51 0.90 -4.49 -3.23
CA VAL A 51 2.19 -4.02 -2.70
C VAL A 51 3.28 -5.09 -2.85
N GLU A 52 2.96 -6.35 -2.57
CA GLU A 52 3.89 -7.47 -2.75
C GLU A 52 4.26 -7.67 -4.23
N LYS A 53 3.28 -7.60 -5.14
CA LYS A 53 3.53 -7.64 -6.59
C LYS A 53 4.38 -6.46 -7.07
N GLY A 54 4.17 -5.28 -6.49
CA GLY A 54 4.91 -4.07 -6.84
C GLY A 54 6.36 -4.09 -6.36
N THR A 55 6.61 -4.64 -5.17
CA THR A 55 7.94 -4.67 -4.53
C THR A 55 8.73 -5.96 -4.80
N GLY A 56 8.05 -7.04 -5.20
CA GLY A 56 8.64 -8.37 -5.38
C GLY A 56 9.02 -9.07 -4.07
N LYS A 57 8.54 -8.57 -2.92
CA LYS A 57 8.85 -9.08 -1.58
C LYS A 57 7.56 -9.40 -0.84
N SER A 58 7.62 -10.36 0.06
CA SER A 58 6.48 -10.69 0.92
C SER A 58 6.24 -9.58 1.96
N PHE A 59 5.00 -9.46 2.43
CA PHE A 59 4.63 -8.47 3.45
C PHE A 59 5.49 -8.58 4.73
N LEU A 60 5.88 -9.79 5.13
CA LEU A 60 6.73 -10.01 6.29
C LEU A 60 8.16 -9.48 6.07
N GLU A 61 8.73 -9.74 4.91
CA GLU A 61 10.06 -9.21 4.55
C GLU A 61 10.04 -7.69 4.49
N LEU A 62 9.00 -7.11 3.88
CA LEU A 62 8.83 -5.66 3.82
C LEU A 62 8.79 -5.01 5.22
N LYS A 63 8.13 -5.67 6.18
CA LYS A 63 8.01 -5.16 7.55
C LYS A 63 9.32 -5.27 8.35
N VAL A 64 10.18 -6.22 8.00
CA VAL A 64 11.51 -6.38 8.61
C VAL A 64 12.51 -5.41 7.98
N GLU A 65 12.43 -5.21 6.67
CA GLU A 65 13.37 -4.39 5.92
C GLU A 65 13.10 -2.89 6.04
N PHE A 66 11.82 -2.49 6.04
CA PHE A 66 11.43 -1.09 6.06
C PHE A 66 10.88 -0.67 7.42
N SER A 67 11.29 0.52 7.85
CA SER A 67 10.60 1.26 8.91
C SER A 67 9.17 1.61 8.48
N GLU A 68 8.26 1.80 9.44
CA GLU A 68 6.83 2.02 9.14
C GLU A 68 6.56 3.21 8.21
N ASP A 69 7.34 4.27 8.32
CA ASP A 69 7.25 5.47 7.48
C ASP A 69 7.61 5.17 6.01
N LYS A 70 8.71 4.43 5.81
CA LYS A 70 9.14 3.97 4.48
C LYS A 70 8.16 2.95 3.91
N LEU A 71 7.67 2.03 4.73
CA LEU A 71 6.66 1.05 4.32
C LEU A 71 5.38 1.75 3.84
N PHE A 72 4.92 2.77 4.57
CA PHE A 72 3.77 3.58 4.17
C PHE A 72 4.01 4.28 2.83
N PHE A 73 5.19 4.86 2.63
CA PHE A 73 5.56 5.53 1.39
C PHE A 73 5.62 4.55 0.20
N VAL A 74 6.36 3.45 0.33
CA VAL A 74 6.51 2.43 -0.72
C VAL A 74 5.16 1.81 -1.07
N ALA A 75 4.32 1.50 -0.08
CA ALA A 75 2.99 0.95 -0.34
C ALA A 75 2.14 1.89 -1.20
N LEU A 76 2.21 3.20 -0.95
CA LEU A 76 1.49 4.23 -1.73
C LEU A 76 2.11 4.51 -3.10
N GLN A 77 3.28 3.95 -3.44
CA GLN A 77 3.83 4.04 -4.80
C GLN A 77 3.17 3.05 -5.74
N HIS A 78 2.79 1.89 -5.19
CA HIS A 78 2.19 0.80 -5.95
C HIS A 78 0.66 0.80 -5.90
N VAL A 79 0.07 1.39 -4.85
CA VAL A 79 -1.38 1.40 -4.66
C VAL A 79 -1.89 2.77 -4.24
N SER A 80 -2.85 3.29 -4.99
CA SER A 80 -3.56 4.53 -4.64
C SER A 80 -4.84 4.22 -3.87
N THR A 81 -4.89 4.61 -2.59
CA THR A 81 -6.02 4.32 -1.71
C THR A 81 -6.17 5.32 -0.58
N THR A 82 -7.24 5.19 0.21
CA THR A 82 -7.47 6.04 1.38
C THR A 82 -6.49 5.71 2.52
N LYS A 83 -6.12 6.72 3.32
CA LYS A 83 -5.24 6.57 4.50
C LYS A 83 -5.61 5.37 5.38
N LYS A 84 -6.91 5.21 5.65
CA LYS A 84 -7.41 4.17 6.56
C LYS A 84 -7.29 2.78 5.96
N ALA A 85 -7.46 2.64 4.65
CA ALA A 85 -7.31 1.37 3.96
C ALA A 85 -5.85 0.91 3.95
N ILE A 86 -4.92 1.79 3.61
CA ILE A 86 -3.50 1.44 3.60
C ILE A 86 -2.94 1.21 5.01
N SER A 87 -3.39 1.97 6.02
CA SER A 87 -2.93 1.77 7.41
C SER A 87 -3.32 0.39 7.93
N GLU A 88 -4.55 -0.04 7.63
CA GLU A 88 -5.05 -1.37 8.00
C GLU A 88 -4.33 -2.47 7.22
N ALA A 89 -4.08 -2.25 5.92
CA ALA A 89 -3.35 -3.20 5.10
C ALA A 89 -1.93 -3.43 5.60
N MET A 90 -1.20 -2.35 5.91
CA MET A 90 0.19 -2.43 6.36
C MET A 90 0.33 -2.67 7.86
N GLY A 91 -0.77 -2.69 8.62
CA GLY A 91 -0.74 -2.84 10.08
C GLY A 91 -0.09 -1.65 10.81
N ILE A 92 -0.16 -0.45 10.22
CA ILE A 92 0.40 0.78 10.78
C ILE A 92 -0.67 1.47 11.63
N PRO A 93 -0.36 1.92 12.86
CA PRO A 93 -1.29 2.70 13.67
C PRO A 93 -1.78 3.95 12.92
N ILE A 94 -3.07 4.27 13.04
CA ILE A 94 -3.69 5.39 12.32
C ILE A 94 -3.03 6.72 12.69
N GLU A 95 -2.64 6.89 13.95
CA GLU A 95 -1.95 8.08 14.43
C GLU A 95 -0.58 8.25 13.76
N ALA A 96 0.18 7.16 13.63
CA ALA A 96 1.45 7.14 12.92
C ALA A 96 1.24 7.46 11.43
N ALA A 97 0.24 6.84 10.79
CA ALA A 97 -0.11 7.13 9.41
C ALA A 97 -0.48 8.60 9.17
N CYS A 98 -1.18 9.25 10.10
CA CYS A 98 -1.45 10.70 10.04
C CYS A 98 -0.16 11.53 10.05
N ARG A 99 0.81 11.16 10.90
CA ARG A 99 2.12 11.84 10.97
C ARG A 99 2.90 11.65 9.69
N TYR A 100 3.02 10.41 9.19
CA TYR A 100 3.74 10.10 7.95
C TYR A 100 3.13 10.80 6.74
N LYS A 101 1.80 10.79 6.62
CA LYS A 101 1.08 11.55 5.59
C LYS A 101 1.49 13.03 5.60
N ARG A 102 1.43 13.69 6.76
CA ARG A 102 1.74 15.12 6.88
C ARG A 102 3.19 15.42 6.51
N SER A 103 4.13 14.58 6.93
CA SER A 103 5.54 14.71 6.56
C SER A 103 5.76 14.57 5.05
N LEU A 104 5.14 13.56 4.42
CA LEU A 104 5.26 13.35 2.98
C LEU A 104 4.63 14.48 2.15
N GLN A 105 3.50 15.02 2.60
CA GLN A 105 2.86 16.18 1.97
C GLN A 105 3.74 17.44 2.06
N LYS A 106 4.33 17.69 3.24
CA LYS A 106 5.25 18.82 3.42
C LYS A 106 6.47 18.72 2.52
N ASN A 107 6.95 17.50 2.25
CA ASN A 107 8.07 17.22 1.36
C ASN A 107 7.68 17.17 -0.12
N GLY A 108 6.39 17.33 -0.47
CA GLY A 108 5.91 17.24 -1.85
C GLY A 108 5.95 15.83 -2.45
N LEU A 109 6.12 14.80 -1.61
CA LEU A 109 6.26 13.39 -2.01
C LEU A 109 4.93 12.63 -2.06
N LEU A 110 3.84 13.24 -1.57
CA LEU A 110 2.51 12.66 -1.54
C LEU A 110 1.49 13.68 -2.04
N VAL A 111 0.58 13.22 -2.90
CA VAL A 111 -0.55 14.00 -3.39
C VAL A 111 -1.85 13.36 -2.93
N GLU A 112 -2.78 14.22 -2.56
CA GLU A 112 -4.18 13.86 -2.32
C GLU A 112 -5.01 14.14 -3.57
N SER A 113 -5.92 13.22 -3.89
CA SER A 113 -6.94 13.45 -4.91
C SER A 113 -7.81 14.64 -4.55
N THR A 114 -8.17 15.43 -5.57
CA THR A 114 -9.14 16.51 -5.37
C THR A 114 -10.52 15.95 -5.07
N ASP A 115 -10.88 14.84 -5.72
CA ASP A 115 -12.16 14.17 -5.50
C ASP A 115 -12.14 13.32 -4.24
N GLU A 116 -13.24 13.39 -3.51
CA GLU A 116 -13.49 12.52 -2.38
C GLU A 116 -14.12 11.21 -2.88
N VAL A 117 -13.53 10.09 -2.48
CA VAL A 117 -14.11 8.76 -2.71
C VAL A 117 -14.66 8.21 -1.41
N ARG A 118 -15.71 7.39 -1.49
CA ARG A 118 -16.23 6.72 -0.32
C ARG A 118 -15.25 5.64 0.13
N CYS A 119 -14.67 5.80 1.32
CA CYS A 119 -13.75 4.82 1.87
C CYS A 119 -14.47 3.47 2.05
N PRO A 120 -13.94 2.36 1.53
CA PRO A 120 -14.58 1.05 1.65
C PRO A 120 -14.62 0.52 3.09
N ILE A 121 -13.76 1.03 3.99
CA ILE A 121 -13.71 0.59 5.40
C ILE A 121 -14.66 1.40 6.26
N THR A 122 -14.52 2.72 6.24
CA THR A 122 -15.29 3.61 7.14
C THR A 122 -16.59 4.09 6.53
N LYS A 123 -16.81 3.88 5.23
CA LYS A 123 -17.95 4.37 4.45
C LYS A 123 -18.10 5.90 4.43
N HIS A 124 -17.12 6.63 4.96
CA HIS A 124 -17.02 8.08 4.91
C HIS A 124 -16.24 8.53 3.68
N SER A 125 -16.54 9.73 3.20
CA SER A 125 -15.79 10.38 2.14
C SER A 125 -14.34 10.63 2.59
N ALA A 126 -13.39 10.27 1.74
CA ALA A 126 -11.96 10.42 1.99
C ALA A 126 -11.21 10.64 0.68
N HIS A 127 -10.12 11.40 0.75
CA HIS A 127 -9.23 11.57 -0.39
C HIS A 127 -8.36 10.32 -0.62
N LEU A 128 -8.13 9.99 -1.88
CA LEU A 128 -7.15 9.00 -2.29
C LEU A 128 -5.74 9.59 -2.12
N LEU A 129 -4.85 8.78 -1.55
CA LEU A 129 -3.44 9.09 -1.42
C LEU A 129 -2.68 8.34 -2.49
N SER A 130 -1.75 9.03 -3.13
CA SER A 130 -0.73 8.39 -3.97
C SER A 130 0.60 9.10 -3.78
N THR A 131 1.68 8.35 -3.94
CA THR A 131 3.05 8.89 -4.00
C THR A 131 3.66 8.70 -5.40
N ASN A 132 2.89 8.13 -6.32
CA ASN A 132 3.34 7.92 -7.69
C ASN A 132 3.20 9.23 -8.49
N PRO A 133 4.31 9.83 -8.99
CA PRO A 133 4.27 11.08 -9.74
C PRO A 133 3.46 10.97 -11.03
N LYS A 134 3.35 9.77 -11.62
CA LYS A 134 2.50 9.54 -12.81
C LYS A 134 1.02 9.70 -12.50
N GLU A 135 0.62 9.36 -11.28
CA GLU A 135 -0.76 9.53 -10.82
C GLU A 135 -1.03 10.94 -10.30
N PHE A 136 0.00 11.73 -9.96
CA PHE A 136 -0.17 13.09 -9.46
C PHE A 136 -0.93 13.98 -10.45
N GLU A 137 -0.65 13.86 -11.75
CA GLU A 137 -1.39 14.64 -12.75
C GLU A 137 -2.86 14.22 -12.83
N SER A 138 -3.13 12.91 -12.82
CA SER A 138 -4.50 12.38 -12.86
C SER A 138 -5.32 12.79 -11.64
N LEU A 139 -4.69 12.79 -10.46
CA LEU A 139 -5.32 13.21 -9.19
C LEU A 139 -5.54 14.72 -9.08
N LYS A 140 -4.73 15.53 -9.78
CA LYS A 140 -4.86 17.00 -9.84
C LYS A 140 -5.79 17.50 -10.96
N LYS A 141 -5.89 16.78 -12.09
CA LYS A 141 -6.58 17.23 -13.31
C LYS A 141 -8.10 17.42 -13.16
N LEU A 142 -8.74 16.82 -12.16
CA LEU A 142 -10.19 16.89 -11.99
C LEU A 142 -10.71 18.28 -11.55
N ARG A 143 -9.81 19.24 -11.29
CA ARG A 143 -10.19 20.64 -10.97
C ARG A 143 -10.50 21.51 -12.20
N PHE A 144 -10.28 21.05 -13.44
CA PHE A 144 -10.54 21.82 -14.67
C PHE A 144 -11.60 21.17 -15.57
N LYS A 145 -12.79 20.89 -15.04
CA LYS A 145 -14.01 21.15 -15.82
C LYS A 145 -14.41 22.59 -15.57
N GLN A 146 -13.62 23.52 -16.10
CA GLN A 146 -14.08 24.89 -16.25
C GLN A 146 -15.38 24.82 -17.06
N LEU A 147 -16.39 25.44 -16.48
CA LEU A 147 -17.71 25.62 -17.02
C LEU A 147 -17.59 26.04 -18.49
N ASN A 148 -18.26 25.32 -19.39
CA ASN A 148 -18.64 25.90 -20.68
C ASN A 148 -19.61 27.04 -20.35
N LEU A 149 -19.05 28.23 -20.16
CA LEU A 149 -19.73 29.51 -20.06
C LEU A 149 -19.31 30.28 -21.32
N PHE A 150 -19.83 29.82 -22.46
CA PHE A 150 -19.88 30.56 -23.72
C PHE A 150 -21.30 30.44 -24.25
#